data_AF-A0A349M5A2-F1
#
_entry.id   AF-A0A349M5A2-F1
#
_cell.length_a   1.000
_cell.length_b   1.000
_cell.length_c   1.000
_cell.angle_alpha   90.00
_cell.angle_beta   90.00
_cell.angle_gamma   90.00
#
_symmetry.space_group_name_H-M   'P 1'
#
loop_
_entity.id
_entity.type
_entity.pdbx_description
1 polymer ?
#
loop_
_entity_poly.entity_id
_entity_poly.type
_entity_poly.pdbx_seq_one_letter_code
_entity_poly.pdbx_strand_id
1 'polypeptide(L)' 'DKSEFIQTMIDLHCAIFGLTPQQARESAELRVKASDTVDLITSKTSTNVAADWAKLEQYLRQCYASIQRELAS' A
#
# COMPACT_ATOMS: atom_id res chain seq x y z
N ASP A 1 6.45 1.08 15.13
CA ASP A 1 7.04 0.11 14.19
C ASP A 1 5.90 -0.47 13.35
N LYS A 2 6.02 -0.46 12.01
CA LYS A 2 4.99 -0.96 11.07
C LYS A 2 5.51 -2.18 10.29
N SER A 3 6.66 -2.71 10.67
CA SER A 3 7.35 -3.80 9.97
C SER A 3 6.48 -5.07 9.89
N GLU A 4 5.76 -5.39 10.96
CA GLU A 4 4.82 -6.53 10.98
C GLU A 4 3.66 -6.35 9.98
N PHE A 5 3.15 -5.13 9.84
CA PHE A 5 2.06 -4.86 8.90
C PHE A 5 2.54 -4.93 7.45
N ILE A 6 3.75 -4.42 7.18
CA ILE A 6 4.40 -4.57 5.89
C ILE A 6 4.62 -6.06 5.58
N GLN A 7 5.11 -6.84 6.53
CA GLN A 7 5.31 -8.29 6.34
C GLN A 7 3.99 -9.00 6.05
N THR A 8 2.93 -8.70 6.78
CA THR A 8 1.59 -9.25 6.53
C THR A 8 1.11 -8.93 5.10
N MET A 9 1.34 -7.71 4.63
CA MET A 9 0.98 -7.30 3.28
C MET A 9 1.85 -7.97 2.21
N ILE A 10 3.14 -8.19 2.49
CA ILE A 10 4.02 -8.98 1.63
C ILE A 10 3.44 -10.39 1.47
N ASP A 11 3.18 -11.07 2.59
CA ASP A 11 2.68 -12.45 2.58
C ASP A 11 1.33 -12.55 1.85
N LEU A 12 0.45 -11.57 2.07
CA LEU A 12 -0.83 -11.47 1.37
C LEU A 12 -0.66 -11.31 -0.14
N HIS A 13 0.19 -10.38 -0.59
CA HIS A 13 0.41 -10.14 -2.02
C HIS A 13 1.12 -11.32 -2.69
N CYS A 14 2.05 -11.98 -2.00
CA CYS A 14 2.64 -13.24 -2.45
C CYS A 14 1.56 -14.31 -2.67
N ALA A 15 0.66 -14.49 -1.71
CA ALA A 15 -0.40 -15.49 -1.79
C ALA A 15 -1.44 -15.21 -2.88
N ILE A 16 -1.82 -13.94 -3.08
CA ILE A 16 -2.86 -13.55 -4.06
C ILE A 16 -2.31 -13.52 -5.49
N PHE A 17 -1.10 -12.97 -5.69
CA PHE A 17 -0.57 -12.67 -7.01
C PHE A 17 0.55 -13.63 -7.45
N GLY A 18 0.96 -14.58 -6.60
CA GLY A 18 2.04 -15.51 -6.92
C GLY A 18 3.42 -14.85 -6.97
N LEU A 19 3.58 -13.69 -6.35
CA LEU A 19 4.84 -12.93 -6.33
C LEU A 19 5.80 -13.48 -5.29
N THR A 20 7.10 -13.29 -5.50
CA THR A 20 8.11 -13.49 -4.44
C THR A 20 8.05 -12.36 -3.40
N PRO A 21 8.58 -12.56 -2.17
CA PRO A 21 8.60 -11.51 -1.15
C PRO A 21 9.30 -10.22 -1.61
N GLN A 22 10.34 -10.35 -2.44
CA GLN A 22 11.06 -9.21 -3.00
C GLN A 22 10.18 -8.40 -3.95
N GLN A 23 9.45 -9.06 -4.85
CA GLN A 23 8.53 -8.44 -5.80
C GLN A 23 7.32 -7.80 -5.08
N ALA A 24 6.81 -8.45 -4.04
CA ALA A 24 5.66 -7.96 -3.27
C ALA A 24 6.00 -6.76 -2.36
N ARG A 25 7.27 -6.50 -2.07
CA ARG A 25 7.68 -5.49 -1.07
C ARG A 25 7.18 -4.08 -1.37
N GLU A 26 7.37 -3.60 -2.60
CA GLU A 26 6.97 -2.23 -2.98
C GLU A 26 5.45 -2.04 -2.84
N SER A 27 4.68 -2.99 -3.37
CA SER A 27 3.21 -2.95 -3.28
C SER A 27 2.72 -3.01 -1.82
N ALA A 28 3.36 -3.81 -0.97
CA ALA A 28 3.03 -3.89 0.46
C ALA A 28 3.28 -2.55 1.18
N GLU A 29 4.44 -1.91 0.96
CA GLU A 29 4.76 -0.61 1.55
C GLU A 29 3.78 0.48 1.10
N LEU A 30 3.39 0.49 -0.18
CA LEU A 30 2.38 1.41 -0.71
C LEU A 30 1.00 1.16 -0.10
N ARG A 31 0.63 -0.11 0.13
CA ARG A 31 -0.64 -0.47 0.76
C ARG A 31 -0.72 -0.02 2.21
N VAL A 32 0.39 -0.11 2.95
CA VAL A 32 0.50 0.41 4.31
C VAL A 32 0.40 1.94 4.34
N LYS A 33 1.08 2.66 3.44
CA LYS A 33 0.95 4.12 3.32
C LYS A 33 -0.49 4.56 3.02
N ALA A 34 -1.20 3.83 2.17
CA ALA A 34 -2.62 4.07 1.91
C ALA A 34 -3.45 3.88 3.18
N SER A 35 -3.19 2.83 3.96
CA SER A 35 -3.85 2.57 5.24
C SER A 35 -3.61 3.70 6.25
N ASP A 36 -2.36 4.12 6.43
CA ASP A 36 -2.03 5.21 7.35
C ASP A 36 -2.70 6.52 6.96
N THR A 37 -2.88 6.76 5.65
CA THR A 37 -3.60 7.94 5.15
C THR A 37 -5.10 7.86 5.47
N VAL A 38 -5.73 6.67 5.38
CA VAL A 38 -7.11 6.49 5.87
C VAL A 38 -7.18 6.80 7.35
N ASP A 39 -6.30 6.21 8.16
CA ASP A 39 -6.28 6.38 9.61
C ASP A 39 -6.15 7.85 10.01
N LEU A 40 -5.31 8.62 9.32
CA LEU A 40 -5.16 10.07 9.49
C LEU A 40 -6.49 10.82 9.24
N ILE A 41 -7.20 10.47 8.16
CA ILE A 41 -8.48 11.09 7.80
C ILE A 41 -9.55 10.71 8.84
N THR A 42 -9.67 9.42 9.17
CA THR A 42 -10.75 8.92 10.03
C THR A 42 -10.54 9.26 11.51
N SER A 43 -9.28 9.43 11.94
CA SER A 43 -8.95 9.93 13.28
C SER A 43 -9.22 11.43 13.45
N LYS A 44 -9.66 12.13 12.40
CA LYS A 44 -9.91 13.59 12.39
C LYS A 44 -8.68 14.43 12.73
N THR A 45 -7.49 13.89 12.51
CA THR A 45 -6.21 14.58 12.73
C THR A 45 -5.66 15.23 11.45
N SER A 46 -6.21 14.87 10.29
CA SER A 46 -5.95 15.55 9.02
C SER A 46 -6.34 17.04 9.08
N THR A 47 -5.46 17.89 8.58
CA THR A 47 -5.71 19.33 8.38
C THR A 47 -6.17 19.65 6.96
N ASN A 48 -6.09 18.69 6.02
CA ASN A 48 -6.53 18.83 4.65
C ASN A 48 -7.00 17.47 4.09
N VAL A 49 -8.24 17.11 4.43
CA VAL A 49 -8.86 15.83 4.08
C VAL A 49 -8.88 15.58 2.57
N ALA A 50 -9.13 16.61 1.76
CA ALA A 50 -9.18 16.47 0.31
C ALA A 50 -7.81 16.08 -0.28
N ALA A 51 -6.73 16.71 0.18
CA ALA A 51 -5.38 16.37 -0.24
C ALA A 51 -4.98 14.95 0.22
N ASP A 52 -5.38 14.56 1.42
CA ASP A 52 -5.08 13.21 1.93
C ASP A 52 -5.82 12.13 1.14
N TRP A 53 -7.07 12.36 0.73
CA TRP A 53 -7.76 11.44 -0.20
C TRP A 53 -7.05 11.31 -1.54
N ALA A 54 -6.57 12.41 -2.13
CA ALA A 54 -5.80 12.37 -3.37
C ALA A 54 -4.49 11.59 -3.22
N LYS A 55 -3.81 11.75 -2.08
CA LYS A 55 -2.57 11.03 -1.75
C LYS A 55 -2.81 9.53 -1.54
N LEU A 56 -3.90 9.17 -0.86
CA LEU A 56 -4.35 7.79 -0.73
C LEU A 56 -4.59 7.15 -2.10
N GLU A 57 -5.32 7.83 -2.98
CA GLU A 57 -5.58 7.33 -4.34
C GLU A 57 -4.27 7.08 -5.09
N GLN A 58 -3.33 8.02 -4.99
CA GLN A 58 -2.00 7.88 -5.60
C GLN A 58 -1.27 6.63 -5.08
N TYR A 59 -1.27 6.39 -3.77
CA TYR A 59 -0.63 5.19 -3.20
C TYR A 59 -1.27 3.89 -3.69
N LEU A 60 -2.61 3.84 -3.79
CA LEU A 60 -3.29 2.67 -4.32
C LEU A 60 -2.96 2.44 -5.80
N ARG A 61 -2.97 3.50 -6.62
CA ARG A 61 -2.60 3.40 -8.04
C ARG A 61 -1.17 2.89 -8.21
N GLN A 62 -0.23 3.43 -7.45
CA GLN A 62 1.17 2.96 -7.48
C GLN A 62 1.30 1.51 -7.00
N CYS A 63 0.55 1.11 -5.97
CA CYS A 63 0.55 -0.25 -5.45
C CYS A 63 0.17 -1.25 -6.54
N TYR A 64 -0.94 -1.01 -7.24
CA TYR A 64 -1.40 -1.89 -8.31
C TYR A 64 -0.51 -1.82 -9.56
N ALA A 65 0.04 -0.66 -9.89
CA ALA A 65 1.00 -0.52 -10.99
C ALA A 65 2.28 -1.32 -10.72
N SER A 66 2.77 -1.33 -9.47
CA SER A 66 3.91 -2.15 -9.04
C SER A 66 3.62 -3.63 -9.22
N ILE A 67 2.47 -4.12 -8.72
CA ILE A 67 2.04 -5.52 -8.91
C ILE A 67 1.94 -5.87 -10.40
N GLN A 68 1.32 -5.01 -11.20
CA GLN A 68 1.15 -5.25 -12.64
C GLN A 68 2.51 -5.36 -13.36
N ARG A 69 3.49 -4.57 -12.96
CA ARG A 69 4.84 -4.62 -13.52
C ARG A 69 5.52 -5.95 -13.23
N GLU A 70 5.41 -6.47 -12.01
CA GLU A 70 5.99 -7.77 -11.61
C GLU A 70 5.25 -8.98 -12.22
N LEU A 71 3.99 -8.81 -12.63
CA LEU A 71 3.23 -9.84 -13.35
C LEU A 71 3.51 -9.87 -14.86
N ALA A 72 4.06 -8.78 -15.40
CA ALA A 72 4.39 -8.66 -16.82
C ALA A 72 5.85 -9.06 -17.15
N SER A 73 6.66 -9.32 -16.13
CA SER A 73 8.06 -9.78 -16.20
C SER A 73 8.17 -11.29 -16.22
#